data_AF-A0A2V6K4K5-F1
#
_entry.id   AF-A0A2V6K4K5-F1
#
_cell.length_a   1.000
_cell.length_b   1.000
_cell.length_c   1.000
_cell.angle_alpha   90.00
_cell.angle_beta   90.00
_cell.angle_gamma   90.00
#
_symmetry.space_group_name_H-M   'P 1'
#
loop_
_entity.id
_entity.type
_entity.pdbx_description
1 polymer ?
#
loop_
_entity_poly.entity_id
_entity_poly.type
_entity_poly.pdbx_seq_one_letter_code
_entity_poly.pdbx_strand_id
1 'polypeptide(L)' 'MPKVNSAHHQAIERLGNNLEVEAWSAHDGIVEQVHLQRYPFARAVQYHPERSRLYDSLFEDFFARLKSH' A
#
# COMPACT_ATOMS: atom_id res chain seq x y z
N MET A 1 2.51 12.61 -7.11
CA MET A 1 2.25 11.65 -6.00
C MET A 1 2.47 12.36 -4.69
N PRO A 2 1.56 12.24 -3.70
CA PRO A 2 1.72 12.87 -2.40
C PRO A 2 2.92 12.27 -1.65
N LYS A 3 3.55 13.06 -0.78
CA LYS A 3 4.62 12.57 0.11
C LYS A 3 4.02 11.61 1.14
N VAL A 4 4.66 10.46 1.33
CA VAL A 4 4.32 9.50 2.38
C VAL A 4 5.31 9.53 3.53
N ASN A 5 4.92 9.05 4.72
CA ASN A 5 5.86 8.89 5.83
C ASN A 5 6.68 7.61 5.65
N SER A 6 7.87 7.54 6.26
CA SER A 6 8.72 6.35 6.22
C SER A 6 9.30 6.10 7.61
N ALA A 7 9.14 4.87 8.10
CA ALA A 7 9.66 4.42 9.39
C ALA A 7 9.90 2.90 9.37
N HIS A 8 10.75 2.43 8.47
CA HIS A 8 11.10 1.02 8.29
C HIS A 8 12.60 0.87 8.00
N HIS A 9 13.18 -0.26 8.39
CA HIS A 9 14.59 -0.60 8.11
C HIS A 9 14.74 -1.70 7.04
N GLN A 10 13.62 -2.21 6.53
CA GLN A 10 13.55 -3.27 5.55
C GLN A 10 12.61 -2.86 4.42
N ALA A 11 12.78 -3.47 3.25
CA ALA A 11 11.99 -3.23 2.05
C ALA A 11 11.84 -4.52 1.26
N ILE A 12 10.84 -4.56 0.36
CA ILE A 12 10.62 -5.70 -0.53
C ILE A 12 11.73 -5.75 -1.57
N GLU A 13 12.52 -6.83 -1.55
CA GLU A 13 13.50 -7.14 -2.60
C GLU A 13 12.86 -7.94 -3.75
N ARG A 14 12.02 -8.92 -3.42
CA ARG A 14 11.36 -9.82 -4.36
C ARG A 14 9.88 -9.95 -4.03
N LEU A 15 9.02 -9.78 -5.05
CA LEU A 15 7.59 -9.97 -4.90
C LEU A 15 7.24 -11.46 -4.71
N GLY A 16 6.24 -11.69 -3.85
CA GLY A 16 5.53 -12.96 -3.80
C GLY A 16 4.64 -13.16 -5.04
N ASN A 17 4.17 -14.39 -5.22
CA ASN A 17 3.33 -14.75 -6.36
C ASN A 17 2.05 -13.89 -6.39
N ASN A 18 1.67 -13.44 -7.58
CA ASN A 18 0.48 -12.63 -7.85
C ASN A 18 0.44 -11.26 -7.16
N LEU A 19 1.55 -10.79 -6.57
CA LEU A 19 1.67 -9.40 -6.13
C LEU A 19 2.12 -8.53 -7.30
N GLU A 20 1.48 -7.37 -7.45
CA GLU A 20 1.85 -6.35 -8.42
C GLU A 20 2.12 -5.04 -7.69
N VAL A 21 3.14 -4.31 -8.15
CA VAL A 21 3.52 -3.03 -7.54
C VAL A 21 2.63 -1.90 -8.05
N GLU A 22 2.12 -1.10 -7.13
CA GLU A 22 1.28 0.06 -7.44
C GLU A 22 1.98 1.40 -7.17
N ALA A 23 2.96 1.43 -6.26
CA ALA A 23 3.72 2.62 -5.96
C ALA A 23 5.17 2.32 -5.58
N TRP A 24 6.04 3.27 -5.92
CA TRP A 24 7.45 3.28 -5.56
C TRP A 24 7.81 4.63 -4.94
N SER A 25 8.78 4.64 -4.04
CA SER A 25 9.47 5.85 -3.62
C SER A 25 10.22 6.45 -4.81
N ALA A 26 9.92 7.70 -5.14
CA ALA A 26 10.55 8.41 -6.26
C ALA A 26 12.05 8.69 -6.03
N HIS A 27 12.53 8.59 -4.79
CA HIS A 27 13.90 8.93 -4.42
C HIS A 27 14.87 7.74 -4.58
N ASP A 28 14.44 6.54 -4.18
CA ASP A 28 15.30 5.35 -4.11
C ASP A 28 14.70 4.11 -4.79
N GLY A 29 13.48 4.21 -5.34
CA GLY A 29 12.82 3.12 -6.06
C GLY A 29 12.27 2.02 -5.14
N ILE A 30 12.28 2.19 -3.82
CA ILE A 30 11.72 1.22 -2.88
C ILE A 30 10.23 1.04 -3.17
N VAL A 31 9.78 -0.21 -3.18
CA VAL A 31 8.36 -0.55 -3.31
C VAL A 31 7.60 -0.07 -2.07
N GLU A 32 6.65 0.84 -2.28
CA GLU A 32 5.87 1.45 -1.20
C GLU A 32 4.45 0.90 -1.11
N GLN A 33 3.93 0.29 -2.18
CA GLN A 33 2.60 -0.28 -2.21
C GLN A 33 2.49 -1.41 -3.22
N VAL A 34 1.81 -2.49 -2.83
CA VAL A 34 1.48 -3.62 -3.68
C VAL A 34 0.00 -4.00 -3.54
N HIS A 35 -0.54 -4.64 -4.57
CA HIS A 35 -1.85 -5.30 -4.49
C HIS A 35 -1.73 -6.78 -4.88
N LEU A 36 -2.62 -7.60 -4.33
CA LEU A 36 -2.75 -9.01 -4.71
C LEU A 36 -3.72 -9.13 -5.88
N GLN A 37 -3.21 -9.61 -7.00
CA GLN A 37 -4.01 -9.88 -8.19
C GLN A 37 -5.02 -11.02 -7.91
N ARG A 38 -6.14 -11.00 -8.62
CA ARG A 38 -7.18 -12.05 -8.58
C ARG A 38 -7.80 -12.27 -7.19
N TYR A 39 -7.76 -11.25 -6.33
CA TYR A 39 -8.43 -11.24 -5.04
C TYR A 39 -9.35 -10.01 -4.96
N PRO A 40 -10.56 -10.10 -4.35
CA PRO A 40 -11.52 -8.99 -4.36
C PRO A 40 -10.96 -7.67 -3.81
N PHE A 41 -10.18 -7.77 -2.73
CA PHE A 41 -9.39 -6.67 -2.22
C PHE A 41 -8.28 -7.15 -1.30
N ALA A 42 -7.03 -6.86 -1.65
CA ALA A 42 -5.88 -6.99 -0.77
C ALA A 42 -4.80 -6.03 -1.24
N ARG A 43 -4.53 -5.01 -0.43
CA ARG A 43 -3.54 -3.96 -0.65
C ARG A 43 -2.64 -3.86 0.56
N ALA A 44 -1.34 -3.79 0.34
CA ALA A 44 -0.34 -3.59 1.39
C ALA A 44 0.48 -2.34 1.08
N VAL A 45 0.80 -1.59 2.11
CA VAL A 45 1.60 -0.35 2.05
C VAL A 45 2.80 -0.49 2.98
N GLN A 46 3.94 0.10 2.59
CA GLN A 46 5.18 0.09 3.38
C GLN A 46 5.25 1.27 4.35
N TYR A 47 4.60 2.38 4.01
CA TYR A 47 4.39 3.54 4.87
C TYR A 47 3.33 3.29 5.96
N HIS A 48 3.16 4.26 6.85
CA HIS A 48 2.28 4.20 8.02
C HIS A 48 1.03 5.09 7.84
N PRO A 49 -0.03 4.61 7.13
CA PRO A 49 -1.23 5.39 6.87
C PRO A 49 -1.98 5.78 8.15
N GLU A 50 -1.82 5.03 9.24
CA GLU A 50 -2.48 5.28 10.52
C GLU A 50 -1.98 6.54 11.24
N ARG A 51 -0.81 7.06 10.86
CA ARG A 51 -0.18 8.20 11.54
C ARG A 51 -0.64 9.56 11.03
N SER A 52 -1.49 9.62 10.01
CA SER A 52 -1.99 10.87 9.45
C SER A 52 -3.34 10.71 8.77
N ARG A 53 -4.22 11.70 8.94
CA ARG A 53 -5.52 11.77 8.24
C ARG A 53 -5.41 11.97 6.73
N LEU A 54 -4.22 12.27 6.21
CA LEU A 54 -3.98 12.35 4.77
C LEU A 54 -4.33 11.04 4.03
N TYR A 55 -4.37 9.92 4.74
CA TYR A 55 -4.63 8.60 4.18
C TYR A 55 -6.02 8.06 4.51
N ASP A 56 -6.93 8.86 5.06
CA ASP A 56 -8.28 8.41 5.44
C ASP A 56 -9.00 7.73 4.26
N SER A 57 -8.81 8.24 3.04
CA SER A 57 -9.36 7.64 1.81
C SER A 57 -8.96 6.17 1.59
N LEU A 58 -7.77 5.75 2.01
CA LEU A 58 -7.33 4.35 1.92
C LEU A 58 -8.15 3.44 2.85
N PHE A 59 -8.43 3.92 4.07
CA PHE A 59 -9.25 3.19 5.04
C PHE A 59 -10.73 3.19 4.63
N GLU A 60 -11.24 4.31 4.12
CA GLU A 60 -12.61 4.39 3.59
C GLU A 60 -12.84 3.41 2.43
N ASP A 61 -11.89 3.30 1.48
CA ASP A 61 -11.96 2.30 0.41
C ASP A 61 -11.95 0.86 0.96
N PHE A 62 -11.11 0.58 1.96
CA PHE A 62 -11.11 -0.72 2.63
C PHE A 62 -12.47 -1.04 3.28
N PHE A 63 -13.05 -0.12 4.05
CA PHE A 63 -14.34 -0.31 4.70
C PHE A 63 -15.50 -0.40 3.70
N ALA A 64 -15.46 0.35 2.60
CA ALA A 64 -16.46 0.26 1.54
C ALA A 64 -16.50 -1.16 0.94
N ARG A 65 -15.33 -1.79 0.76
CA ARG A 65 -15.22 -3.13 0.18
C ARG A 65 -15.61 -4.26 1.12
N LEU A 66 -15.48 -4.06 2.43
CA LEU A 66 -16.04 -4.98 3.43
C LEU A 66 -17.56 -5.04 3.37
N LYS A 67 -18.23 -3.94 3.02
CA LYS A 67 -19.70 -3.87 2.96
C LYS A 67 -20.28 -4.42 1.66
N SER A 68 -19.46 -4.65 0.63
CA SER A 68 -19.87 -5.19 -0.68
C SER A 68 -19.77 -6.72 -0.79
N HIS A 69 -19.42 -7.40 0.31
CA HIS A 69 -19.36 -8.86 0.45
C HIS A 69 -20.41 -9.32 1.46
#